data_AF-A0A4Q6BJH9-F1
#
_entry.id   AF-A0A4Q6BJH9-F1
#
_cell.length_a   1.000
_cell.length_b   1.000
_cell.length_c   1.000
_cell.angle_alpha   90.00
_cell.angle_beta   90.00
_cell.angle_gamma   90.00
#
_symmetry.space_group_name_H-M   'P 1'
#
loop_
_entity.id
_entity.type
_entity.pdbx_description
1 polymer ?
#
loop_
_entity_poly.entity_id
_entity_poly.type
_entity_poly.pdbx_seq_one_letter_code
_entity_poly.pdbx_strand_id
1 'polypeptide(L)' 'MAKAGSVSVTWKIDDQGAVQELQVTSNTAKDQALGGCVTEKVQNWVFPAAEAGQSFPATYTFKFGS' A
#
# COMPACT_ATOMS: atom_id res chain seq x y z
N MET A 1 -14.07 7.72 16.47
CA MET A 1 -14.89 7.95 15.27
C MET A 1 -14.07 7.51 14.08
N ALA A 2 -14.47 6.45 13.36
CA ALA A 2 -13.77 6.04 12.15
C ALA A 2 -13.91 7.16 11.12
N LYS A 3 -12.78 7.67 10.59
CA LYS A 3 -12.83 8.70 9.55
C LYS A 3 -13.24 8.05 8.24
N ALA A 4 -14.43 8.39 7.76
CA ALA A 4 -14.86 8.04 6.42
C ALA A 4 -13.90 8.67 5.39
N GLY A 5 -13.48 7.89 4.39
CA GLY A 5 -12.56 8.36 3.37
C GLY A 5 -11.78 7.22 2.73
N SER A 6 -10.71 7.55 2.02
CA SER A 6 -9.87 6.57 1.34
C SER A 6 -8.39 6.92 1.45
N VAL A 7 -7.57 5.88 1.41
CA VAL A 7 -6.11 5.97 1.31
C VAL A 7 -5.69 5.16 0.08
N SER A 8 -5.10 5.82 -0.90
CA SER A 8 -4.51 5.18 -2.07
C SER A 8 -2.99 5.09 -1.88
N VAL A 9 -2.45 3.90 -2.12
CA VAL A 9 -1.01 3.62 -2.04
C VAL A 9 -0.56 2.90 -3.30
N THR A 10 0.69 3.13 -3.68
CA THR A 10 1.38 2.44 -4.77
C THR A 10 2.70 1.90 -4.26
N TRP A 11 3.11 0.75 -4.78
CA TRP A 11 4.36 0.09 -4.45
C TRP A 11 4.84 -0.79 -5.61
N LYS A 12 6.07 -1.26 -5.54
CA LYS A 12 6.60 -2.31 -6.40
C LYS A 12 6.73 -3.59 -5.61
N ILE A 13 6.59 -4.71 -6.30
CA ILE A 13 6.87 -6.05 -5.80
C ILE A 13 8.13 -6.52 -6.53
N ASP A 14 9.18 -6.90 -5.79
CA ASP A 14 10.39 -7.46 -6.39
C ASP A 14 10.24 -8.95 -6.74
N ASP A 15 11.28 -9.53 -7.32
CA ASP A 15 11.30 -10.93 -7.74
C ASP A 15 11.24 -11.92 -6.57
N GLN A 16 11.53 -11.48 -5.34
CA GLN A 16 11.38 -12.24 -4.11
C GLN A 16 9.98 -12.12 -3.50
N GLY A 17 9.10 -11.32 -4.10
CA GLY A 17 7.75 -11.08 -3.61
C GLY A 17 7.68 -10.09 -2.45
N ALA A 18 8.74 -9.31 -2.22
CA ALA A 18 8.77 -8.29 -1.19
C ALA A 18 8.32 -6.92 -1.73
N VAL A 19 7.73 -6.11 -0.85
CA VAL A 19 7.25 -4.77 -1.16
C VAL A 19 8.38 -3.75 -1.13
N GLN A 20 8.54 -3.01 -2.22
CA GLN A 20 9.53 -1.96 -2.44
C GLN A 20 8.84 -0.65 -2.87
N GLU A 21 9.51 0.49 -2.70
CA GLU A 21 9.04 1.80 -3.22
C GLU A 21 7.59 2.18 -2.81
N LEU A 22 7.16 1.78 -1.61
CA LEU A 22 5.80 2.04 -1.11
C LEU A 22 5.60 3.53 -0.79
N GLN A 23 4.50 4.10 -1.30
CA GLN A 23 4.12 5.49 -1.04
C GLN A 23 2.60 5.70 -1.04
N VAL A 24 2.14 6.68 -0.27
CA VAL A 24 0.75 7.17 -0.29
C VAL A 24 0.59 8.17 -1.43
N THR A 25 -0.32 7.89 -2.36
CA THR A 25 -0.63 8.76 -3.50
C THR A 25 -1.85 9.64 -3.26
N SER A 26 -2.77 9.21 -2.40
CA SER A 26 -3.94 10.00 -2.01
C SER A 26 -4.42 9.64 -0.61
N ASN A 27 -4.87 10.63 0.16
CA ASN A 27 -5.46 10.44 1.48
C ASN A 27 -6.64 11.41 1.67
N THR A 28 -7.82 10.95 1.29
CA THR A 28 -9.06 11.75 1.40
C THR A 28 -9.67 11.70 2.80
N ALA A 29 -9.24 10.74 3.64
CA ALA A 29 -9.59 10.68 5.05
C ALA A 29 -8.98 11.83 5.86
N LYS A 30 -8.04 12.59 5.27
CA LYS A 30 -7.33 13.72 5.93
C LYS A 30 -6.76 13.31 7.28
N ASP A 31 -6.18 12.12 7.32
CA ASP A 31 -5.60 11.53 8.51
C ASP A 31 -4.26 10.90 8.20
N GLN A 32 -3.19 11.58 8.59
CA GLN A 32 -1.83 11.11 8.36
C GLN A 32 -1.53 9.82 9.14
N ALA A 33 -2.09 9.64 10.34
CA ALA A 33 -1.90 8.42 11.12
C ALA A 33 -2.55 7.21 10.42
N LEU A 34 -3.71 7.41 9.78
CA LEU A 34 -4.34 6.38 8.96
C LEU A 34 -3.48 6.01 7.75
N GLY A 35 -2.90 7.01 7.07
CA GLY A 35 -1.97 6.78 5.96
C GLY A 35 -0.75 5.95 6.39
N GLY A 36 -0.13 6.32 7.52
CA GLY A 36 0.99 5.60 8.10
C GLY A 36 0.65 4.14 8.46
N CYS A 37 -0.48 3.93 9.13
CA CYS A 37 -0.97 2.59 9.47
C CYS A 37 -1.16 1.72 8.23
N VAL A 38 -1.75 2.26 7.16
CA VAL A 38 -1.91 1.55 5.89
C VAL A 38 -0.55 1.18 5.29
N THR A 39 0.40 2.12 5.24
CA THR A 39 1.73 1.82 4.68
C THR A 39 2.49 0.78 5.49
N GLU A 40 2.44 0.82 6.82
CA GLU A 40 3.08 -0.18 7.68
C GLU A 40 2.50 -1.58 7.43
N LYS A 41 1.18 -1.70 7.21
CA LYS A 41 0.57 -2.99 6.89
C LYS A 41 0.98 -3.49 5.52
N VAL A 42 0.97 -2.64 4.50
CA VAL A 42 1.32 -3.03 3.13
C VAL A 42 2.81 -3.39 3.01
N GLN A 43 3.70 -2.70 3.72
CA GLN A 43 5.14 -3.01 3.72
C GLN A 43 5.45 -4.43 4.22
N ASN A 44 4.58 -5.00 5.06
CA ASN A 44 4.73 -6.35 5.60
C ASN A 44 4.00 -7.42 4.77
N TRP A 45 3.44 -7.08 3.62
CA TRP A 45 2.85 -8.05 2.72
C TRP A 45 3.92 -8.86 1.99
N VAL A 46 3.62 -10.13 1.76
CA VAL A 46 4.47 -11.05 1.01
C VAL A 46 3.65 -11.59 -0.16
N PHE A 47 4.23 -11.48 -1.34
CA PHE A 47 3.66 -11.98 -2.59
C PHE A 47 4.40 -13.24 -3.04
N PRO A 48 3.80 -14.04 -3.95
CA PRO A 48 4.55 -15.11 -4.61
C PRO A 48 5.76 -14.54 -5.35
N ALA A 49 6.89 -15.24 -5.27
CA ALA A 49 8.08 -14.90 -6.02
C ALA A 49 7.83 -14.95 -7.54
N ALA A 50 8.54 -14.11 -8.29
CA ALA A 50 8.48 -14.04 -9.74
C ALA A 50 9.79 -14.52 -10.38
N GLU A 51 9.90 -14.42 -11.71
CA GLU A 51 11.18 -14.72 -12.36
C GLU A 51 12.22 -13.66 -11.98
N ALA A 52 13.49 -14.09 -11.89
CA ALA A 52 14.58 -13.24 -11.45
C ALA A 52 14.69 -11.95 -12.28
N GLY A 53 14.83 -10.81 -11.60
CA GLY A 53 14.91 -9.48 -12.20
C GLY A 53 13.57 -8.86 -12.61
N GLN A 54 12.44 -9.55 -12.41
CA GLN A 54 11.11 -8.96 -12.64
C GLN A 54 10.68 -8.10 -11.45
N SER A 55 10.02 -6.99 -11.75
CA SER A 55 9.33 -6.19 -10.73
C SER A 55 7.97 -5.75 -11.24
N PHE A 56 6.99 -5.73 -10.34
CA PHE A 56 5.59 -5.46 -10.69
C PHE A 56 5.09 -4.23 -9.93
N PRO A 57 4.56 -3.20 -10.63
CA PRO A 57 3.89 -2.10 -9.97
C PRO A 57 2.51 -2.53 -9.49
N ALA A 58 2.17 -2.19 -8.25
CA ALA A 58 0.87 -2.42 -7.65
C ALA A 58 0.30 -1.09 -7.13
N THR A 59 -1.01 -0.93 -7.21
CA THR A 59 -1.71 0.23 -6.66
C THR A 59 -3.04 -0.22 -6.10
N TYR A 60 -3.34 0.23 -4.88
CA TYR A 60 -4.57 -0.13 -4.21
C TYR A 60 -5.16 1.05 -3.45
N THR A 61 -6.48 1.13 -3.45
CA THR A 61 -7.24 2.15 -2.72
C THR A 61 -8.04 1.51 -1.61
N PHE A 62 -7.60 1.74 -0.38
CA PHE A 62 -8.31 1.36 0.84
C PHE A 62 -9.47 2.33 1.06
N LYS A 63 -10.69 1.80 1.16
CA LYS A 63 -11.90 2.57 1.49
C LYS A 63 -12.25 2.33 2.95
N PHE A 64 -12.43 3.41 3.70
CA PHE A 64 -12.84 3.39 5.10
C PHE A 64 -14.24 3.98 5.20
N GLY A 65 -15.17 3.15 5.65
CA GLY A 65 -16.55 3.55 5.95
C GLY A 65 -16.75 3.77 7.44
N SER A 66 -17.79 4.53 7.77
CA SER A 66 -18.35 4.64 9.13
C SER A 66 -19.41 3.57 9.35
#